data_AF-A0A7S0DCU0-F1
#
_entry.id   AF-A0A7S0DCU0-F1
#
_cell.length_a   1.000
_cell.length_b   1.000
_cell.length_c   1.000
_cell.angle_alpha   90.00
_cell.angle_beta   90.00
_cell.angle_gamma   90.00
#
_symmetry.space_group_name_H-M   'P 1'
#
loop_
_entity.id
_entity.type
_entity.pdbx_description
1 polymer ?
#
loop_
_entity_poly.entity_id
_entity_poly.type
_entity_poly.pdbx_seq_one_letter_code
_entity_poly.pdbx_strand_id
1 'polypeptide(L)'
;GHASTMAVNWKWSVGVLTSFGIGLLCVNFREVFGPTVTIVKMVAVDVNGKPPHLMTIERPPLAAPRANIWGKLKPPYPTHAFWENFALGTGVDTSNAVTALPYITQATDYSLDLFYPYTSMATKTQFQLAFDMVVGRLAIGASTSDLSGGPTIDSYTDLGVTLKFNMQSGGVMKTHVVQGSPYVNYVYEGAKPMITSGQLLRRYMVDGKKADCNAKPIKGHTFQFSLLQFDETWIIYAYPPLELRCTASNPPMALQALGPYQGTLRVAISNNCTFGQSSHHCRSDGHGGFIRGEPKGYRDLLNKHASTMVTGGDVSYE
;
A
#
# COMPACT_ATOMS: atom_id res chain seq x y z
N GLY A 1 -61.27 1.98 -12.31
CA GLY A 1 -60.27 2.04 -11.23
C GLY A 1 -59.20 3.01 -11.65
N HIS A 2 -59.01 4.09 -10.89
CA HIS A 2 -58.24 5.27 -11.26
C HIS A 2 -56.74 5.00 -11.44
N ALA A 3 -56.18 5.51 -12.54
CA ALA A 3 -54.77 5.87 -12.64
C ALA A 3 -54.68 7.40 -12.52
N SER A 4 -54.09 7.89 -11.44
CA SER A 4 -53.84 9.31 -11.23
C SER A 4 -52.44 9.65 -11.76
N THR A 5 -52.38 10.43 -12.84
CA THR A 5 -51.16 11.12 -13.28
C THR A 5 -50.85 12.25 -12.29
N MET A 6 -49.75 12.13 -11.53
CA MET A 6 -49.18 13.26 -10.78
C MET A 6 -48.33 14.10 -11.73
N ALA A 7 -48.72 15.35 -11.94
CA ALA A 7 -47.88 16.36 -12.58
C ALA A 7 -46.90 16.92 -11.54
N VAL A 8 -45.60 16.80 -11.80
CA VAL A 8 -44.55 17.49 -11.02
C VAL A 8 -44.34 18.86 -11.65
N ASN A 9 -44.67 19.92 -10.91
CA ASN A 9 -44.40 21.29 -11.31
C ASN A 9 -42.99 21.70 -10.82
N TRP A 10 -42.07 21.90 -11.76
CA TRP A 10 -40.76 22.48 -11.47
C TRP A 10 -40.88 24.01 -11.37
N LYS A 11 -40.50 24.58 -10.22
CA LYS A 11 -40.31 26.03 -10.09
C LYS A 11 -38.82 26.34 -10.13
N TRP A 12 -38.43 27.14 -11.11
CA TRP A 12 -37.10 27.71 -11.23
C TRP A 12 -37.08 29.07 -10.52
N SER A 13 -36.11 29.29 -9.63
CA SER A 13 -35.79 30.63 -9.15
C SER A 13 -34.30 30.85 -9.29
N VAL A 14 -33.94 31.74 -10.22
CA VAL A 14 -32.57 32.24 -10.40
C VAL A 14 -32.41 33.46 -9.51
N GLY A 15 -31.54 33.38 -8.51
CA GLY A 15 -31.13 34.52 -7.71
C GLY A 15 -29.75 34.99 -8.14
N VAL A 16 -29.65 36.21 -8.65
CA VAL A 16 -28.36 36.87 -8.88
C VAL A 16 -28.10 37.79 -7.69
N LEU A 17 -27.09 37.47 -6.87
CA LEU A 17 -26.59 38.38 -5.84
C LEU A 17 -25.48 39.22 -6.47
N THR A 18 -25.83 40.42 -6.94
CA THR A 18 -24.84 41.41 -7.36
C THR A 18 -24.46 42.30 -6.18
N SER A 19 -23.38 41.96 -5.50
CA SER A 19 -22.58 42.95 -4.80
C SER A 19 -21.10 42.61 -4.99
N PHE A 20 -20.34 43.58 -5.50
CA PHE A 20 -18.89 43.51 -5.78
C PHE A 20 -18.44 42.55 -6.89
N GLY A 21 -19.05 42.61 -8.09
CA GLY A 21 -18.41 42.14 -9.33
C GLY A 21 -18.13 40.63 -9.45
N ILE A 22 -18.62 39.81 -8.52
CA ILE A 22 -18.51 38.35 -8.53
C ILE A 22 -19.92 37.80 -8.75
N GLY A 23 -20.16 37.19 -9.91
CA GLY A 23 -21.40 36.46 -10.17
C GLY A 23 -21.34 35.10 -9.50
N LEU A 24 -21.96 34.96 -8.32
CA LEU A 24 -22.17 33.65 -7.71
C LEU A 24 -23.45 33.04 -8.27
N LEU A 25 -23.33 32.01 -9.11
CA LEU A 25 -24.49 31.27 -9.59
C LEU A 25 -24.85 30.17 -8.58
N CYS A 26 -25.79 30.45 -7.68
CA CYS A 26 -26.35 29.45 -6.78
C CYS A 26 -27.63 28.85 -7.40
N VAL A 27 -27.57 27.59 -7.81
CA VAL A 27 -28.76 26.82 -8.22
C VAL A 27 -29.24 26.02 -7.02
N ASN A 28 -30.38 26.40 -6.45
CA ASN A 28 -31.03 25.66 -5.36
C ASN A 28 -32.08 24.72 -5.94
N PHE A 29 -31.90 23.41 -5.74
CA PHE A 29 -32.97 22.42 -5.94
C PHE A 29 -33.61 22.12 -4.58
N ARG A 30 -34.94 22.27 -4.50
CA ARG A 30 -35.69 21.93 -3.30
C ARG A 30 -36.68 20.83 -3.66
N GLU A 31 -36.33 19.59 -3.32
CA GLU A 31 -37.31 18.51 -3.17
C GLU A 31 -37.47 18.14 -1.70
N VAL A 32 -38.69 17.79 -1.35
CA VAL A 32 -39.12 17.51 0.00
C VAL A 32 -39.06 15.99 0.20
N PHE A 33 -38.22 15.56 1.15
CA PHE A 33 -38.01 14.22 1.74
C PHE A 33 -36.73 13.43 1.36
N GLY A 34 -35.83 13.24 2.34
CA GLY A 34 -34.77 12.22 2.38
C GLY A 34 -33.31 12.76 2.48
N PRO A 35 -32.38 12.12 3.22
CA PRO A 35 -31.03 12.64 3.39
C PRO A 35 -30.16 12.30 2.17
N THR A 36 -29.97 13.26 1.27
CA THR A 36 -29.04 13.15 0.14
C THR A 36 -27.67 13.71 0.51
N VAL A 37 -26.61 12.98 0.21
CA VAL A 37 -25.23 13.50 0.24
C VAL A 37 -25.06 14.43 -0.96
N THR A 38 -24.82 15.71 -0.69
CA THR A 38 -24.58 16.75 -1.70
C THR A 38 -23.11 16.76 -2.11
N ILE A 39 -22.79 16.46 -3.37
CA ILE A 39 -21.48 16.76 -3.94
C ILE A 39 -21.59 18.11 -4.65
N VAL A 40 -21.02 19.16 -4.06
CA VAL A 40 -20.91 20.47 -4.70
C VAL A 40 -19.59 20.52 -5.48
N LYS A 41 -19.66 20.47 -6.81
CA LYS A 41 -18.50 20.81 -7.65
C LYS A 41 -18.45 22.34 -7.79
N MET A 42 -17.72 23.01 -6.90
CA MET A 42 -17.44 24.44 -7.06
C MET A 42 -16.36 24.62 -8.10
N VAL A 43 -16.73 25.06 -9.31
CA VAL A 43 -15.76 25.54 -10.30
C VAL A 43 -15.83 27.06 -10.28
N ALA A 44 -14.83 27.69 -9.67
CA ALA A 44 -14.69 29.14 -9.73
C ALA A 44 -13.93 29.49 -11.02
N VAL A 45 -14.62 30.15 -11.95
CA VAL A 45 -14.05 30.71 -13.18
C VAL A 45 -14.44 32.18 -13.22
N ASP A 46 -13.52 33.05 -13.64
CA ASP A 46 -13.87 34.43 -13.95
C ASP A 46 -14.78 34.49 -15.19
N VAL A 47 -15.32 35.67 -15.49
CA VAL A 47 -16.18 35.93 -16.65
C VAL A 47 -15.53 35.66 -18.02
N ASN A 48 -14.22 35.40 -18.05
CA ASN A 48 -13.44 35.07 -19.25
C ASN A 48 -12.94 33.62 -19.27
N GLY A 49 -13.41 32.76 -18.35
CA GLY A 49 -12.98 31.38 -18.24
C GLY A 49 -11.56 31.19 -17.67
N LYS A 50 -10.97 32.22 -17.06
CA LYS A 50 -9.68 32.12 -16.36
C LYS A 50 -9.90 31.78 -14.88
N PRO A 51 -8.99 31.04 -14.24
CA PRO A 51 -9.06 30.83 -12.80
C PRO A 51 -9.00 32.19 -12.08
N PRO A 52 -9.91 32.48 -11.15
CA PRO A 52 -9.95 33.77 -10.48
C PRO A 52 -8.68 34.00 -9.66
N HIS A 53 -8.12 35.21 -9.74
CA HIS A 53 -6.96 35.69 -8.98
C HIS A 53 -7.20 35.83 -7.45
N LEU A 54 -8.25 35.20 -6.90
CA LEU A 54 -8.79 35.49 -5.56
C LEU A 54 -8.43 34.46 -4.47
N MET A 55 -7.59 33.47 -4.76
CA MET A 55 -7.04 32.60 -3.72
C MET A 55 -5.58 32.94 -3.45
N THR A 56 -5.33 33.57 -2.30
CA THR A 56 -3.99 33.57 -1.71
C THR A 56 -3.61 32.12 -1.47
N ILE A 57 -2.55 31.65 -2.12
CA ILE A 57 -2.00 30.32 -1.89
C ILE A 57 -1.30 30.35 -0.53
N GLU A 58 -2.06 30.16 0.55
CA GLU A 58 -1.50 29.81 1.84
C GLU A 58 -1.18 28.32 1.82
N ARG A 59 0.12 27.99 1.82
CA ARG A 59 0.57 26.61 2.02
C ARG A 59 0.36 26.32 3.51
N PRO A 60 -0.49 25.35 3.90
CA PRO A 60 -0.61 24.98 5.30
C PRO A 60 0.76 24.57 5.84
N PRO A 61 1.10 24.93 7.10
CA PRO A 61 2.35 24.56 7.74
C PRO A 61 2.30 23.07 8.11
N LEU A 62 2.34 22.20 7.12
CA LEU A 62 2.65 20.79 7.31
C LEU A 62 4.17 20.67 7.47
N ALA A 63 4.62 19.70 8.27
CA ALA A 63 6.03 19.31 8.30
C ALA A 63 6.52 19.18 6.86
N ALA A 64 7.66 19.82 6.56
CA ALA A 64 8.14 19.89 5.19
C ALA A 64 8.21 18.47 4.59
N PRO A 65 7.48 18.18 3.50
CA PRO A 65 7.56 16.89 2.83
C PRO A 65 9.00 16.53 2.53
N ARG A 66 9.29 15.23 2.38
CA ARG A 66 10.63 14.76 1.97
C ARG A 66 11.09 15.56 0.75
N ALA A 67 12.26 16.19 0.87
CA ALA A 67 12.85 16.92 -0.24
C ALA A 67 13.01 15.97 -1.44
N ASN A 68 12.64 16.45 -2.63
CA ASN A 68 12.75 15.70 -3.90
C ASN A 68 11.91 14.41 -4.03
N ILE A 69 10.85 14.23 -3.24
CA ILE A 69 9.97 13.05 -3.33
C ILE A 69 9.38 12.83 -4.74
N TRP A 70 9.18 13.89 -5.52
CA TRP A 70 8.66 13.81 -6.89
C TRP A 70 9.71 13.43 -7.95
N GLY A 71 10.98 13.33 -7.57
CA GLY A 71 12.05 12.92 -8.49
C GLY A 71 12.08 13.74 -9.79
N LYS A 72 11.77 13.08 -10.91
CA LYS A 72 11.71 13.70 -12.25
C LYS A 72 10.31 14.11 -12.71
N LEU A 73 9.28 13.79 -11.92
CA LEU A 73 7.90 14.10 -12.23
C LEU A 73 7.69 15.61 -12.17
N LYS A 74 6.84 16.11 -13.08
CA LYS A 74 6.51 17.53 -13.18
C LYS A 74 5.10 17.76 -12.65
N PRO A 75 4.81 18.94 -12.07
CA PRO A 75 3.44 19.29 -11.67
C PRO A 75 2.49 19.37 -12.89
N PRO A 76 1.16 19.30 -12.66
CA PRO A 76 0.50 19.19 -11.36
C PRO A 76 0.64 17.78 -10.76
N TYR A 77 0.93 17.74 -9.46
CA TYR A 77 0.98 16.49 -8.71
C TYR A 77 -0.44 16.07 -8.30
N PRO A 78 -0.73 14.77 -8.24
CA PRO A 78 -2.05 14.29 -7.86
C PRO A 78 -2.33 14.64 -6.40
N THR A 79 -3.58 15.01 -6.13
CA THR A 79 -4.12 15.19 -4.80
C THR A 79 -5.15 14.11 -4.53
N HIS A 80 -5.35 13.72 -3.27
CA HIS A 80 -6.29 12.68 -2.86
C HIS A 80 -6.02 11.29 -3.47
N ALA A 81 -4.80 11.03 -3.94
CA ALA A 81 -4.41 9.69 -4.35
C ALA A 81 -4.33 8.77 -3.12
N PHE A 82 -4.70 7.49 -3.24
CA PHE A 82 -4.63 6.56 -2.10
C PHE A 82 -3.21 6.44 -1.52
N TRP A 83 -2.20 6.71 -2.35
CA TRP A 83 -0.78 6.66 -2.02
C TRP A 83 -0.17 8.02 -1.66
N GLU A 84 -0.96 9.10 -1.62
CA GLU A 84 -0.49 10.47 -1.39
C GLU A 84 0.34 10.61 -0.08
N ASN A 85 0.05 9.79 0.92
CA ASN A 85 0.82 9.74 2.16
C ASN A 85 2.32 9.44 1.94
N PHE A 86 2.71 8.72 0.89
CA PHE A 86 4.13 8.59 0.53
C PHE A 86 4.79 9.92 0.14
N ALA A 87 4.02 10.84 -0.46
CA ALA A 87 4.50 12.16 -0.84
C ALA A 87 4.55 13.13 0.34
N LEU A 88 3.58 13.05 1.25
CA LEU A 88 3.38 14.02 2.33
C LEU A 88 4.06 13.64 3.64
N GLY A 89 4.17 12.34 3.93
CA GLY A 89 4.65 11.86 5.22
C GLY A 89 6.17 11.83 5.34
N THR A 90 6.64 11.66 6.58
CA THR A 90 8.07 11.73 6.92
C THR A 90 8.81 10.42 6.70
N GLY A 91 8.09 9.29 6.65
CA GLY A 91 8.66 7.94 6.59
C GLY A 91 9.33 7.47 7.87
N VAL A 92 9.02 8.12 9.00
CA VAL A 92 9.45 7.73 10.34
C VAL A 92 8.28 7.21 11.19
N ASP A 93 7.07 7.72 10.95
CA ASP A 93 5.85 7.39 11.67
C ASP A 93 4.72 6.98 10.71
N THR A 94 3.51 6.76 11.23
CA THR A 94 2.34 6.36 10.43
C THR A 94 1.88 7.41 9.41
N SER A 95 2.41 8.63 9.41
CA SER A 95 1.97 9.70 8.50
C SER A 95 2.13 9.34 7.02
N ASN A 96 3.04 8.42 6.70
CA ASN A 96 3.27 7.96 5.33
C ASN A 96 2.75 6.54 5.06
N ALA A 97 1.95 5.98 5.98
CA ALA A 97 1.31 4.70 5.77
C ALA A 97 0.22 4.79 4.69
N VAL A 98 0.21 3.82 3.78
CA VAL A 98 -0.70 3.71 2.64
C VAL A 98 -1.39 2.35 2.67
N THR A 99 -2.71 2.34 2.58
CA THR A 99 -3.50 1.11 2.52
C THR A 99 -3.74 0.72 1.07
N ALA A 100 -3.08 -0.33 0.61
CA ALA A 100 -3.31 -0.97 -0.68
C ALA A 100 -3.67 -2.42 -0.41
N LEU A 101 -4.97 -2.68 -0.23
CA LEU A 101 -5.45 -3.98 0.25
C LEU A 101 -4.86 -5.13 -0.59
N PRO A 102 -4.40 -6.22 0.05
CA PRO A 102 -4.60 -6.56 1.46
C PRO A 102 -3.55 -5.95 2.41
N TYR A 103 -2.60 -5.16 1.92
CA TYR A 103 -1.46 -4.67 2.70
C TYR A 103 -1.67 -3.24 3.18
N ILE A 104 -1.14 -2.96 4.37
CA ILE A 104 -0.75 -1.60 4.75
C ILE A 104 0.75 -1.51 4.49
N THR A 105 1.18 -0.41 3.87
CA THR A 105 2.56 -0.23 3.43
C THR A 105 3.11 1.09 3.91
N GLN A 106 4.39 1.13 4.24
CA GLN A 106 5.07 2.34 4.71
C GLN A 106 6.44 2.46 4.05
N ALA A 107 6.73 3.60 3.45
CA ALA A 107 8.02 3.83 2.79
C ALA A 107 9.02 4.43 3.79
N THR A 108 10.09 3.72 4.11
CA THR A 108 11.18 4.28 4.92
C THR A 108 12.30 4.78 4.00
N ASP A 109 13.41 5.23 4.58
CA ASP A 109 14.60 5.53 3.78
C ASP A 109 15.26 4.29 3.17
N TYR A 110 14.95 3.10 3.68
CA TYR A 110 15.67 1.89 3.33
C TYR A 110 14.81 0.76 2.76
N SER A 111 13.50 0.83 2.96
CA SER A 111 12.57 -0.26 2.65
C SER A 111 11.19 0.27 2.30
N LEU A 112 10.42 -0.61 1.67
CA LEU A 112 8.98 -0.59 1.81
C LEU A 112 8.60 -1.63 2.87
N ASP A 113 8.03 -1.15 3.96
CA ASP A 113 7.54 -1.97 5.05
C ASP A 113 6.14 -2.45 4.73
N LEU A 114 5.91 -3.74 4.87
CA LEU A 114 4.62 -4.40 4.67
C LEU A 114 4.05 -4.83 6.00
N PHE A 115 2.76 -4.59 6.15
CA PHE A 115 1.95 -5.04 7.28
C PHE A 115 0.71 -5.75 6.74
N TYR A 116 0.35 -6.85 7.38
CA TYR A 116 -0.95 -7.47 7.16
C TYR A 116 -1.89 -7.07 8.30
N PRO A 117 -2.98 -6.33 8.01
CA PRO A 117 -3.86 -5.84 9.05
C PRO A 117 -4.61 -6.98 9.73
N TYR A 118 -4.90 -6.82 11.02
CA TYR A 118 -5.81 -7.67 11.76
C TYR A 118 -7.02 -6.90 12.25
N THR A 119 -8.10 -7.63 12.49
CA THR A 119 -9.30 -7.05 13.09
C THR A 119 -9.11 -6.94 14.60
N SER A 120 -9.22 -5.73 15.12
CA SER A 120 -9.34 -5.46 16.55
C SER A 120 -10.78 -5.09 16.88
N MET A 121 -11.36 -5.71 17.92
CA MET A 121 -12.68 -5.32 18.42
C MET A 121 -12.52 -4.25 19.49
N ALA A 122 -12.89 -3.02 19.17
CA ALA A 122 -12.96 -1.95 20.17
C ALA A 122 -14.19 -2.15 21.07
N THR A 123 -15.30 -2.64 20.51
CA THR A 123 -16.53 -3.00 21.22
C THR A 123 -17.26 -4.15 20.49
N LYS A 124 -18.37 -4.66 21.05
CA LYS A 124 -19.19 -5.71 20.40
C LYS A 124 -19.81 -5.29 19.06
N THR A 125 -19.83 -4.00 18.74
CA THR A 125 -20.43 -3.46 17.52
C THR A 125 -19.42 -2.70 16.65
N GLN A 126 -18.16 -2.60 17.08
CA GLN A 126 -17.11 -1.87 16.36
C GLN A 126 -15.88 -2.74 16.19
N PHE A 127 -15.55 -3.02 14.94
CA PHE A 127 -14.27 -3.59 14.55
C PHE A 127 -13.44 -2.52 13.82
N GLN A 128 -12.14 -2.59 14.01
CA GLN A 128 -11.16 -1.73 13.36
C GLN A 128 -10.07 -2.61 12.75
N LEU A 129 -9.49 -2.17 11.64
CA LEU A 129 -8.25 -2.74 11.14
C LEU A 129 -7.08 -2.10 11.90
N ALA A 130 -6.25 -2.94 12.50
CA ALA A 130 -5.07 -2.54 13.26
C ALA A 130 -3.82 -3.24 12.69
N PHE A 131 -2.66 -2.66 12.96
CA PHE A 131 -1.35 -3.23 12.63
C PHE A 131 -0.32 -2.77 13.66
N ASP A 132 0.74 -3.56 13.85
CA ASP A 132 1.85 -3.24 14.76
C ASP A 132 3.08 -2.83 13.95
N MET A 133 3.50 -1.57 14.09
CA MET A 133 4.63 -1.00 13.35
C MET A 133 6.00 -1.58 13.73
N VAL A 134 6.12 -2.22 14.90
CA VAL A 134 7.40 -2.69 15.43
C VAL A 134 7.53 -4.18 15.21
N VAL A 135 6.55 -4.94 15.70
CA VAL A 135 6.57 -6.40 15.65
C VAL A 135 5.98 -6.90 14.33
N GLY A 136 4.91 -6.29 13.82
CA GLY A 136 4.18 -6.78 12.62
C GLY A 136 4.86 -6.44 11.30
N ARG A 137 6.03 -5.80 11.36
CA ARG A 137 6.74 -5.27 10.21
C ARG A 137 7.46 -6.36 9.43
N LEU A 138 7.22 -6.42 8.12
CA LEU A 138 8.09 -7.05 7.13
C LEU A 138 8.70 -5.98 6.22
N ALA A 139 9.95 -5.61 6.49
CA ALA A 139 10.68 -4.60 5.73
C ALA A 139 11.41 -5.25 4.55
N ILE A 140 11.12 -4.82 3.32
CA ILE A 140 11.79 -5.28 2.12
C ILE A 140 12.43 -4.08 1.42
N GLY A 141 13.74 -4.18 1.21
CA GLY A 141 14.50 -3.10 0.63
C GLY A 141 15.86 -3.56 0.13
N ALA A 142 16.82 -2.65 0.15
CA ALA A 142 18.20 -2.95 -0.15
C ALA A 142 19.08 -2.86 1.11
N SER A 143 20.31 -3.34 1.01
CA SER A 143 21.32 -3.18 2.05
C SER A 143 21.41 -1.72 2.49
N THR A 144 21.22 -1.44 3.79
CA THR A 144 21.20 -0.07 4.33
C THR A 144 22.49 0.70 4.07
N SER A 145 23.62 -0.01 4.00
CA SER A 145 24.94 0.54 3.68
C SER A 145 25.07 1.06 2.25
N ASP A 146 24.14 0.72 1.35
CA ASP A 146 24.22 1.03 -0.07
C ASP A 146 23.13 2.01 -0.51
N LEU A 147 22.28 2.53 0.37
CA LEU A 147 21.19 3.45 -0.02
C LEU A 147 21.63 4.92 0.01
N SER A 148 21.21 5.68 -1.00
CA SER A 148 21.59 7.11 -1.16
C SER A 148 20.55 8.09 -0.61
N GLY A 149 19.58 7.61 0.18
CA GLY A 149 18.45 8.38 0.70
C GLY A 149 17.12 7.66 0.52
N GLY A 150 16.02 8.32 0.91
CA GLY A 150 14.67 7.77 0.77
C GLY A 150 14.15 7.70 -0.67
N PRO A 151 13.00 7.04 -0.88
CA PRO A 151 12.46 6.84 -2.20
C PRO A 151 11.97 8.13 -2.83
N THR A 152 11.94 8.13 -4.15
CA THR A 152 11.20 9.09 -4.98
C THR A 152 10.06 8.37 -5.69
N ILE A 153 8.98 9.08 -5.99
CA ILE A 153 7.92 8.60 -6.88
C ILE A 153 8.46 8.60 -8.31
N ASP A 154 8.53 7.42 -8.93
CA ASP A 154 9.02 7.21 -10.30
C ASP A 154 7.88 7.38 -11.32
N SER A 155 6.71 6.83 -10.99
CA SER A 155 5.49 6.89 -11.80
C SER A 155 4.25 6.57 -10.96
N TYR A 156 3.08 6.90 -11.47
CA TYR A 156 1.80 6.52 -10.88
C TYR A 156 0.71 6.36 -11.95
N THR A 157 -0.36 5.67 -11.58
CA THR A 157 -1.62 5.44 -12.31
C THR A 157 -2.79 5.63 -11.34
N ASP A 158 -4.02 5.48 -11.81
CA ASP A 158 -5.20 5.58 -10.93
C ASP A 158 -5.17 4.54 -9.80
N LEU A 159 -4.63 3.34 -10.09
CA LEU A 159 -4.63 2.21 -9.16
C LEU A 159 -3.26 1.85 -8.59
N GLY A 160 -2.20 2.57 -8.92
CA GLY A 160 -0.86 2.21 -8.45
C GLY A 160 0.18 3.32 -8.44
N VAL A 161 1.22 3.13 -7.64
CA VAL A 161 2.41 4.00 -7.56
C VAL A 161 3.68 3.16 -7.62
N THR A 162 4.70 3.69 -8.29
CA THR A 162 6.04 3.12 -8.30
C THR A 162 6.97 4.02 -7.49
N LEU A 163 7.55 3.46 -6.42
CA LEU A 163 8.60 4.12 -5.66
C LEU A 163 9.97 3.63 -6.15
N LYS A 164 10.93 4.54 -6.23
CA LYS A 164 12.31 4.27 -6.66
C LYS A 164 13.28 4.67 -5.57
N PHE A 165 14.14 3.74 -5.21
CA PHE A 165 15.25 3.89 -4.29
C PHE A 165 16.55 3.83 -5.10
N ASN A 166 17.44 4.79 -4.88
CA ASN A 166 18.74 4.82 -5.54
C ASN A 166 19.81 4.32 -4.56
N MET A 167 20.77 3.56 -5.09
CA MET A 167 21.90 3.08 -4.33
C MET A 167 23.12 3.99 -4.53
N GLN A 168 23.99 4.09 -3.52
CA GLN A 168 25.29 4.76 -3.62
C GLN A 168 26.20 4.07 -4.63
N SER A 169 26.09 2.75 -4.76
CA SER A 169 26.76 1.95 -5.80
C SER A 169 26.29 2.25 -7.23
N GLY A 170 25.24 3.06 -7.41
CA GLY A 170 24.62 3.33 -8.71
C GLY A 170 23.51 2.35 -9.11
N GLY A 171 23.26 1.32 -8.30
CA GLY A 171 22.11 0.43 -8.46
C GLY A 171 20.78 1.12 -8.17
N VAL A 172 19.68 0.48 -8.56
CA VAL A 172 18.31 0.97 -8.33
C VAL A 172 17.44 -0.15 -7.79
N MET A 173 16.51 0.19 -6.91
CA MET A 173 15.38 -0.67 -6.56
C MET A 173 14.08 0.10 -6.83
N LYS A 174 13.15 -0.51 -7.57
CA LYS A 174 11.79 -0.01 -7.72
C LYS A 174 10.81 -0.92 -7.00
N THR A 175 9.76 -0.36 -6.42
CA THR A 175 8.66 -1.14 -5.84
C THR A 175 7.32 -0.62 -6.35
N HIS A 176 6.41 -1.54 -6.67
CA HIS A 176 5.08 -1.23 -7.19
C HIS A 176 4.03 -1.54 -6.12
N VAL A 177 3.31 -0.50 -5.70
CA VAL A 177 2.17 -0.61 -4.78
C VAL A 177 0.90 -0.39 -5.59
N VAL A 178 0.07 -1.43 -5.71
CA VAL A 178 -1.13 -1.44 -6.53
C VAL A 178 -2.33 -1.86 -5.68
N GLN A 179 -3.43 -1.10 -5.77
CA GLN A 179 -4.67 -1.41 -5.07
C GLN A 179 -5.18 -2.81 -5.45
N GLY A 180 -5.55 -3.60 -4.43
CA GLY A 180 -6.11 -4.94 -4.61
C GLY A 180 -5.09 -6.01 -5.03
N SER A 181 -3.82 -5.66 -5.22
CA SER A 181 -2.81 -6.63 -5.63
C SER A 181 -2.45 -7.57 -4.48
N PRO A 182 -2.50 -8.91 -4.69
CA PRO A 182 -2.03 -9.86 -3.68
C PRO A 182 -0.50 -9.89 -3.58
N TYR A 183 0.22 -9.22 -4.48
CA TYR A 183 1.67 -9.11 -4.46
C TYR A 183 2.13 -7.67 -4.28
N VAL A 184 3.25 -7.51 -3.59
CA VAL A 184 4.09 -6.33 -3.71
C VAL A 184 5.33 -6.71 -4.50
N ASN A 185 5.60 -5.94 -5.56
CA ASN A 185 6.62 -6.26 -6.55
C ASN A 185 7.82 -5.34 -6.39
N TYR A 186 9.03 -5.90 -6.37
CA TYR A 186 10.29 -5.20 -6.27
C TYR A 186 11.16 -5.55 -7.47
N VAL A 187 11.64 -4.54 -8.20
CA VAL A 187 12.56 -4.70 -9.33
C VAL A 187 13.92 -4.15 -8.91
N TYR A 188 14.94 -5.02 -8.92
CA TYR A 188 16.31 -4.67 -8.57
C TYR A 188 17.14 -4.56 -9.85
N GLU A 189 17.82 -3.43 -9.96
CA GLU A 189 18.76 -3.09 -11.01
C GLU A 189 20.15 -2.85 -10.38
N GLY A 190 20.83 -3.91 -9.93
CA GLY A 190 22.17 -3.82 -9.36
C GLY A 190 22.20 -3.42 -7.88
N ALA A 191 21.07 -3.52 -7.19
CA ALA A 191 20.97 -3.31 -5.74
C ALA A 191 21.02 -4.66 -4.99
N LYS A 192 21.40 -4.66 -3.71
CA LYS A 192 21.52 -5.87 -2.87
C LYS A 192 20.26 -6.06 -2.01
N PRO A 193 19.33 -6.99 -2.34
CA PRO A 193 18.11 -7.19 -1.58
C PRO A 193 18.35 -7.50 -0.11
N MET A 194 17.50 -6.93 0.74
CA MET A 194 17.47 -7.17 2.17
C MET A 194 16.02 -7.23 2.64
N ILE A 195 15.66 -8.34 3.28
CA ILE A 195 14.35 -8.54 3.89
C ILE A 195 14.57 -8.71 5.38
N THR A 196 13.85 -7.97 6.21
CA THR A 196 13.93 -8.08 7.66
C THR A 196 12.56 -8.08 8.30
N SER A 197 12.45 -8.71 9.46
CA SER A 197 11.25 -8.65 10.28
C SER A 197 11.59 -8.57 11.76
N GLY A 198 10.81 -7.81 12.52
CA GLY A 198 10.88 -7.77 13.98
C GLY A 198 10.39 -9.07 14.64
N GLN A 199 9.81 -9.99 13.87
CA GLN A 199 9.30 -11.26 14.37
C GLN A 199 10.37 -12.35 14.42
N LEU A 200 10.15 -13.32 15.29
CA LEU A 200 10.96 -14.53 15.36
C LEU A 200 10.60 -15.46 14.19
N LEU A 201 11.63 -15.95 13.51
CA LEU A 201 11.48 -16.95 12.48
C LEU A 201 11.11 -18.30 13.09
N ARG A 202 10.03 -18.91 12.59
CA ARG A 202 9.58 -20.23 13.04
C ARG A 202 9.86 -21.33 12.03
N ARG A 203 9.64 -21.05 10.75
CA ARG A 203 9.88 -21.99 9.65
C ARG A 203 10.49 -21.25 8.49
N TYR A 204 11.44 -21.88 7.82
CA TYR A 204 12.05 -21.38 6.60
C TYR A 204 12.13 -22.51 5.57
N MET A 205 11.71 -22.20 4.35
CA MET A 205 11.69 -23.13 3.23
C MET A 205 12.21 -22.43 1.99
N VAL A 206 13.01 -23.16 1.21
CA VAL A 206 13.51 -22.74 -0.09
C VAL A 206 13.10 -23.78 -1.11
N ASP A 207 12.41 -23.35 -2.18
CA ASP A 207 11.95 -24.23 -3.25
C ASP A 207 11.16 -25.44 -2.73
N GLY A 208 10.26 -25.17 -1.77
CA GLY A 208 9.38 -26.15 -1.13
C GLY A 208 10.08 -27.12 -0.16
N LYS A 209 11.39 -26.97 0.07
CA LYS A 209 12.17 -27.80 0.99
C LYS A 209 12.50 -27.03 2.25
N LYS A 210 12.44 -27.70 3.41
CA LYS A 210 12.89 -27.12 4.67
C LYS A 210 14.36 -26.71 4.56
N ALA A 211 14.67 -25.50 5.00
CA ALA A 211 16.00 -24.95 5.03
C ALA A 211 16.35 -24.51 6.46
N ASP A 212 17.62 -24.65 6.83
CA ASP A 212 18.12 -24.20 8.12
C ASP A 212 18.57 -22.75 8.01
N CYS A 213 17.89 -21.86 8.72
CA CYS A 213 18.36 -20.48 8.87
C CYS A 213 19.59 -20.44 9.78
N ASN A 214 20.49 -19.47 9.58
CA ASN A 214 21.86 -19.42 10.14
C ASN A 214 22.85 -20.44 9.54
N ALA A 215 22.44 -21.22 8.54
CA ALA A 215 23.35 -22.06 7.77
C ALA A 215 24.04 -21.27 6.65
N LYS A 216 24.67 -21.99 5.72
CA LYS A 216 25.25 -21.40 4.50
C LYS A 216 24.16 -20.71 3.67
N PRO A 217 24.52 -19.68 2.88
CA PRO A 217 23.59 -19.06 1.94
C PRO A 217 22.96 -20.10 1.01
N ILE A 218 21.70 -19.88 0.65
CA ILE A 218 20.91 -20.80 -0.17
C ILE A 218 20.38 -20.04 -1.36
N LYS A 219 20.60 -20.62 -2.56
CA LYS A 219 20.04 -20.15 -3.81
C LYS A 219 18.69 -20.80 -4.07
N GLY A 220 17.70 -20.01 -4.47
CA GLY A 220 16.37 -20.52 -4.80
C GLY A 220 15.49 -19.53 -5.55
N HIS A 221 14.36 -20.04 -6.04
CA HIS A 221 13.32 -19.26 -6.69
C HIS A 221 12.22 -18.82 -5.73
N THR A 222 11.99 -19.59 -4.68
CA THR A 222 10.93 -19.34 -3.71
C THR A 222 11.48 -19.42 -2.30
N PHE A 223 11.18 -18.41 -1.50
CA PHE A 223 11.53 -18.35 -0.09
C PHE A 223 10.26 -18.20 0.71
N GLN A 224 9.87 -19.24 1.42
CA GLN A 224 8.70 -19.23 2.29
C GLN A 224 9.15 -19.22 3.74
N PHE A 225 8.64 -18.28 4.54
CA PHE A 225 8.95 -18.20 5.95
C PHE A 225 7.72 -17.88 6.78
N SER A 226 7.62 -18.56 7.92
CA SER A 226 6.56 -18.34 8.90
C SER A 226 7.12 -17.63 10.12
N LEU A 227 6.39 -16.64 10.60
CA LEU A 227 6.75 -15.77 11.72
C LEU A 227 5.93 -16.14 12.96
N LEU A 228 6.52 -16.02 14.14
CA LEU A 228 5.95 -16.57 15.37
C LEU A 228 4.83 -15.71 15.96
N GLN A 229 5.02 -14.39 16.03
CA GLN A 229 4.15 -13.50 16.81
C GLN A 229 2.78 -13.29 16.16
N PHE A 230 2.72 -13.11 14.85
CA PHE A 230 1.47 -12.88 14.12
C PHE A 230 0.97 -14.08 13.32
N ASP A 231 1.66 -15.23 13.41
CA ASP A 231 1.30 -16.47 12.71
C ASP A 231 1.20 -16.32 11.17
N GLU A 232 1.94 -15.33 10.66
CA GLU A 232 2.02 -15.00 9.25
C GLU A 232 3.02 -15.91 8.55
N THR A 233 2.63 -16.41 7.38
CA THR A 233 3.54 -17.03 6.43
C THR A 233 3.61 -16.17 5.19
N TRP A 234 4.82 -15.78 4.83
CA TRP A 234 5.14 -14.97 3.67
C TRP A 234 5.88 -15.84 2.65
N ILE A 235 5.66 -15.54 1.36
CA ILE A 235 6.37 -16.16 0.24
C ILE A 235 6.99 -15.06 -0.60
N ILE A 236 8.28 -15.20 -0.89
CA ILE A 236 9.02 -14.39 -1.85
C ILE A 236 9.31 -15.24 -3.07
N TYR A 237 8.89 -14.75 -4.24
CA TYR A 237 9.23 -15.30 -5.54
C TYR A 237 10.35 -14.47 -6.18
N ALA A 238 11.46 -15.11 -6.57
CA ALA A 238 12.64 -14.48 -7.15
C ALA A 238 12.85 -14.94 -8.60
N TYR A 239 12.99 -13.97 -9.49
CA TYR A 239 13.24 -14.20 -10.92
C TYR A 239 14.34 -13.24 -11.42
N PRO A 240 15.55 -13.71 -11.75
CA PRO A 240 16.09 -15.08 -11.66
C PRO A 240 16.30 -15.55 -10.21
N PRO A 241 16.66 -16.82 -9.94
CA PRO A 241 16.82 -17.31 -8.57
C PRO A 241 17.92 -16.53 -7.83
N LEU A 242 17.61 -16.16 -6.60
CA LEU A 242 18.43 -15.33 -5.73
C LEU A 242 19.16 -16.20 -4.71
N GLU A 243 20.37 -15.82 -4.30
CA GLU A 243 21.09 -16.45 -3.20
C GLU A 243 21.00 -15.56 -1.96
N LEU A 244 20.40 -16.10 -0.90
CA LEU A 244 20.15 -15.39 0.35
C LEU A 244 20.89 -16.04 1.52
N ARG A 245 21.49 -15.22 2.38
CA ARG A 245 21.90 -15.59 3.73
C ARG A 245 20.74 -15.31 4.68
N CYS A 246 20.28 -16.35 5.37
CA CYS A 246 19.28 -16.22 6.42
C CYS A 246 19.96 -16.13 7.80
N THR A 247 19.58 -15.13 8.58
CA THR A 247 20.00 -14.95 9.98
C THR A 247 18.76 -14.81 10.87
N ALA A 248 18.69 -15.58 11.94
CA ALA A 248 17.55 -15.63 12.87
C ALA A 248 18.01 -15.76 14.33
N SER A 249 18.86 -14.85 14.79
CA SER A 249 19.42 -14.85 16.16
C SER A 249 19.01 -13.59 16.92
N ASN A 250 17.99 -13.68 17.79
CA ASN A 250 17.27 -12.59 18.49
C ASN A 250 16.72 -11.52 17.51
N PRO A 251 15.43 -11.14 17.56
CA PRO A 251 14.84 -10.31 16.51
C PRO A 251 15.71 -9.07 16.23
N PRO A 252 15.94 -8.74 14.95
CA PRO A 252 15.15 -9.18 13.79
C PRO A 252 15.66 -10.43 13.04
N MET A 253 14.73 -11.15 12.39
CA MET A 253 15.07 -12.06 11.29
C MET A 253 15.56 -11.25 10.09
N ALA A 254 16.57 -11.75 9.37
CA ALA A 254 17.07 -11.14 8.15
C ALA A 254 17.34 -12.18 7.04
N LEU A 255 16.90 -11.88 5.82
CA LEU A 255 17.32 -12.53 4.59
C LEU A 255 18.09 -11.51 3.74
N GLN A 256 19.38 -11.74 3.55
CA GLN A 256 20.26 -10.79 2.86
C GLN A 256 20.86 -11.43 1.62
N ALA A 257 20.75 -10.79 0.46
CA ALA A 257 21.48 -11.20 -0.73
C ALA A 257 22.99 -11.14 -0.48
N LEU A 258 23.78 -11.95 -1.17
CA LEU A 258 25.25 -11.88 -1.03
C LEU A 258 25.88 -10.76 -1.86
N GLY A 259 25.25 -10.38 -2.96
CA GLY A 259 25.72 -9.32 -3.86
C GLY A 259 24.57 -8.62 -4.59
N PRO A 260 24.90 -7.72 -5.54
CA PRO A 260 23.92 -7.06 -6.39
C PRO A 260 23.03 -8.07 -7.13
N TYR A 261 21.74 -7.76 -7.19
CA TYR A 261 20.73 -8.56 -7.85
C TYR A 261 20.16 -7.81 -9.06
N GLN A 262 19.95 -8.55 -10.14
CA GLN A 262 19.32 -8.09 -11.38
C GLN A 262 18.07 -8.95 -11.60
N GLY A 263 16.91 -8.45 -11.18
CA GLY A 263 15.69 -9.27 -11.23
C GLY A 263 14.53 -8.72 -10.43
N THR A 264 13.52 -9.56 -10.27
CA THR A 264 12.28 -9.21 -9.58
C THR A 264 12.07 -10.09 -8.36
N LEU A 265 11.72 -9.47 -7.24
CA LEU A 265 11.14 -10.14 -6.08
C LEU A 265 9.66 -9.82 -6.02
N ARG A 266 8.81 -10.83 -5.81
CA ARG A 266 7.39 -10.64 -5.54
C ARG A 266 7.06 -11.23 -4.20
N VAL A 267 6.42 -10.44 -3.35
CA VAL A 267 6.14 -10.85 -1.98
C VAL A 267 4.65 -10.92 -1.78
N ALA A 268 4.19 -12.03 -1.19
CA ALA A 268 2.80 -12.22 -0.82
C ALA A 268 2.70 -12.87 0.56
N ILE A 269 1.65 -12.50 1.31
CA ILE A 269 1.21 -13.30 2.44
C ILE A 269 0.50 -14.55 1.90
N SER A 270 0.88 -15.74 2.35
CA SER A 270 0.23 -17.00 1.96
C SER A 270 -0.73 -17.53 3.01
N ASN A 271 -0.52 -17.15 4.26
CA ASN A 271 -1.38 -17.49 5.38
C ASN A 271 -1.12 -16.54 6.54
N ASN A 272 -2.12 -16.33 7.40
CA ASN A 272 -2.01 -15.62 8.67
C ASN A 272 -2.43 -16.50 9.87
N CYS A 273 -2.65 -17.80 9.64
CA CYS A 273 -3.08 -18.80 10.62
C CYS A 273 -2.40 -20.15 10.45
N THR A 274 -1.10 -20.09 10.25
CA THR A 274 -0.32 -21.28 9.93
C THR A 274 -0.32 -22.28 11.08
N PHE A 275 -0.33 -21.78 12.32
CA PHE A 275 -0.21 -22.57 13.53
C PHE A 275 -1.39 -22.42 14.49
N GLY A 276 -2.32 -21.50 14.22
CA GLY A 276 -3.48 -21.19 15.05
C GLY A 276 -3.10 -20.62 16.41
N GLN A 277 -1.99 -19.88 16.49
CA GLN A 277 -1.46 -19.36 17.76
C GLN A 277 -1.88 -17.93 18.05
N SER A 278 -2.19 -17.13 17.02
CA SER A 278 -2.62 -15.76 17.20
C SER A 278 -4.15 -15.66 17.15
N SER A 279 -4.77 -15.32 18.28
CA SER A 279 -6.22 -15.11 18.36
C SER A 279 -6.71 -13.89 17.57
N HIS A 280 -5.81 -12.95 17.26
CA HIS A 280 -6.12 -11.74 16.50
C HIS A 280 -6.18 -11.98 14.99
N HIS A 281 -5.43 -12.98 14.49
CA HIS A 281 -5.36 -13.28 13.06
C HIS A 281 -6.17 -14.52 12.70
N CYS A 282 -6.51 -15.36 13.69
CA CYS A 282 -7.19 -16.63 13.47
C CYS A 282 -8.64 -16.63 13.90
N ARG A 283 -9.49 -16.88 12.90
CA ARG A 283 -10.91 -17.15 13.12
C ARG A 283 -11.06 -18.49 13.84
N SER A 284 -11.66 -18.43 15.02
CA SER A 284 -12.18 -19.61 15.71
C SER A 284 -13.33 -20.20 14.88
N ASP A 285 -13.34 -21.51 14.69
CA ASP A 285 -14.36 -22.25 13.93
C ASP A 285 -15.72 -22.34 14.63
N GLY A 286 -15.90 -21.65 15.76
CA GLY A 286 -17.13 -21.71 16.55
C GLY A 286 -17.28 -23.00 17.37
N HIS A 287 -16.36 -23.95 17.24
CA HIS A 287 -16.28 -25.19 18.01
C HIS A 287 -15.10 -25.23 18.99
N GLY A 288 -14.45 -24.07 19.22
CA GLY A 288 -13.28 -23.95 20.09
C GLY A 288 -11.96 -24.35 19.41
N GLY A 289 -11.97 -24.62 18.10
CA GLY A 289 -10.79 -24.85 17.29
C GLY A 289 -10.38 -23.60 16.52
N PHE A 290 -9.08 -23.32 16.45
CA PHE A 290 -8.57 -22.41 15.41
C PHE A 290 -8.47 -23.20 14.11
N ILE A 291 -8.89 -22.62 12.98
CA ILE A 291 -8.67 -23.22 11.66
C ILE A 291 -7.16 -23.26 11.42
N ARG A 292 -6.55 -24.44 11.60
CA ARG A 292 -5.11 -24.66 11.42
C ARG A 292 -4.84 -25.05 9.97
N GLY A 293 -3.78 -24.47 9.42
CA GLY A 293 -3.19 -24.92 8.15
C GLY A 293 -3.25 -23.88 7.07
N GLU A 294 -2.25 -23.93 6.19
CA GLU A 294 -2.22 -23.15 4.96
C GLU A 294 -3.35 -23.65 4.05
N PRO A 295 -4.33 -22.81 3.64
CA PRO A 295 -5.30 -23.22 2.65
C PRO A 295 -4.53 -23.51 1.37
N LYS A 296 -4.23 -24.79 1.12
CA LYS A 296 -3.41 -25.24 -0.01
C LYS A 296 -3.87 -24.58 -1.32
N GLY A 297 -5.18 -24.38 -1.49
CA GLY A 297 -5.77 -23.69 -2.63
C GLY A 297 -5.29 -22.25 -2.82
N TYR A 298 -5.17 -21.44 -1.76
CA TYR A 298 -4.72 -20.05 -1.89
C TYR A 298 -3.23 -19.98 -2.25
N ARG A 299 -2.38 -20.78 -1.60
CA ARG A 299 -0.96 -20.88 -1.97
C ARG A 299 -0.78 -21.36 -3.41
N ASP A 300 -1.55 -22.34 -3.85
CA ASP A 300 -1.50 -22.84 -5.23
C ASP A 300 -1.91 -21.76 -6.25
N LEU A 301 -2.89 -20.91 -5.91
CA LEU A 301 -3.24 -19.73 -6.71
C LEU A 301 -2.10 -18.71 -6.73
N LEU A 302 -1.44 -18.45 -5.60
CA LEU A 302 -0.28 -17.57 -5.59
C LEU A 302 0.82 -18.11 -6.51
N ASN A 303 1.21 -19.38 -6.35
CA ASN A 303 2.21 -20.03 -7.20
C ASN A 303 1.86 -19.94 -8.69
N LYS A 304 0.59 -20.18 -9.05
CA LYS A 304 0.11 -20.12 -10.44
C LYS A 304 0.27 -18.74 -11.07
N HIS A 305 0.09 -17.67 -10.28
CA HIS A 305 0.13 -16.30 -10.77
C HIS A 305 1.45 -15.56 -10.46
N ALA A 306 2.43 -16.25 -9.86
CA ALA A 306 3.71 -15.69 -9.47
C ALA A 306 4.58 -15.21 -10.64
N SER A 307 4.20 -15.45 -11.91
CA SER A 307 4.89 -14.95 -13.11
C SER A 307 4.30 -13.66 -13.69
N THR A 308 3.08 -13.26 -13.31
CA THR A 308 2.45 -11.99 -13.74
C THR A 308 2.67 -10.85 -12.74
N MET A 309 3.25 -9.73 -13.21
CA MET A 309 3.48 -8.53 -12.41
C MET A 309 2.45 -7.46 -12.75
N VAL A 310 1.77 -6.92 -11.74
CA VAL A 310 0.92 -5.75 -11.90
C VAL A 310 1.69 -4.52 -11.43
N THR A 311 1.71 -3.48 -12.25
CA THR A 311 2.45 -2.23 -11.99
C THR A 311 1.55 -1.01 -11.82
N GLY A 312 0.26 -1.15 -12.11
CA GLY A 312 -0.73 -0.07 -12.06
C GLY A 312 -2.03 -0.47 -12.77
N GLY A 313 -2.89 0.52 -13.02
CA GLY A 313 -4.11 0.38 -13.80
C GLY A 313 -4.78 1.72 -14.01
N ASP A 314 -5.40 1.89 -15.18
CA ASP A 314 -6.10 3.10 -15.61
C ASP A 314 -7.61 2.87 -15.55
N VAL A 315 -8.37 3.87 -15.11
CA VAL A 315 -9.83 3.82 -15.05
C VAL A 315 -10.42 4.71 -16.14
N SER A 316 -11.02 4.09 -17.15
CA SER A 316 -11.80 4.78 -18.18
C SER A 316 -13.30 4.64 -17.93
N TYR A 317 -14.06 5.71 -18.20
CA TYR A 317 -15.51 5.68 -18.24
C TYR A 317 -15.96 5.80 -19.70
N GLU A 318 -16.80 4.88 -20.14
CA GLU A 318 -17.50 4.95 -21.44
C GLU A 318 -18.82 5.71 -21.31
#